data_AF-A0A965QCF8-F1
#
_entry.id   AF-A0A965QCF8-F1
#
_cell.length_a   1.000
_cell.length_b   1.000
_cell.length_c   1.000
_cell.angle_alpha   90.00
_cell.angle_beta   90.00
_cell.angle_gamma   90.00
#
_symmetry.space_group_name_H-M   'P 1'
#
loop_
_entity.id
_entity.type
_entity.pdbx_description
1 polymer ?
#
loop_
_entity_poly.entity_id
_entity_poly.type
_entity_poly.pdbx_seq_one_letter_code
_entity_poly.pdbx_strand_id
1 'polypeptide(L)'
;MCRSVPRNHFSMRLPDARHAIIDESKVRDYLLAPHHPNGAAKARFFLRLGFTADTADILRRSLAHHARHGAAEPTDFSPYGITFEVRGILHGTRGQLGAIISVWMYRRDEYVPRFVTAYPRGRR
;
A
#
# COMPACT_ATOMS: atom_id res chain seq x y z
N MET A 1 -9.21 -19.95 29.53
CA MET A 1 -10.17 -19.50 28.49
C MET A 1 -9.85 -18.06 28.12
N CYS A 2 -8.93 -17.83 27.17
CA CYS A 2 -8.62 -16.48 26.71
C CYS A 2 -9.75 -16.03 25.78
N ARG A 3 -10.64 -15.17 26.30
CA ARG A 3 -11.73 -14.59 25.51
C ARG A 3 -11.13 -13.69 24.45
N SER A 4 -11.26 -14.11 23.20
CA SER A 4 -10.94 -13.36 22.00
C SER A 4 -11.60 -11.99 22.08
N VAL A 5 -10.78 -10.93 22.12
CA VAL A 5 -11.26 -9.55 22.05
C VAL A 5 -11.92 -9.39 20.67
N PRO A 6 -13.19 -8.96 20.58
CA PRO A 6 -13.79 -8.68 19.29
C PRO A 6 -13.01 -7.54 18.63
N ARG A 7 -12.31 -7.84 17.52
CA ARG A 7 -11.71 -6.83 16.63
C ARG A 7 -12.85 -6.07 15.95
N ASN A 8 -13.37 -5.07 16.65
CA ASN A 8 -14.32 -4.13 16.10
C ASN A 8 -13.60 -3.38 14.97
N HIS A 9 -13.91 -3.73 13.71
CA HIS A 9 -13.41 -3.06 12.51
C HIS A 9 -14.05 -1.67 12.40
N PHE A 10 -13.70 -0.76 13.30
CA PHE A 10 -13.78 0.66 12.95
C PHE A 10 -12.75 0.85 11.83
N SER A 11 -13.22 0.77 10.58
CA SER A 11 -12.42 1.03 9.39
C SER A 11 -11.94 2.47 9.46
N MET A 12 -10.79 2.68 10.11
CA MET A 12 -10.17 4.00 10.16
C MET A 12 -9.59 4.31 8.78
N ARG A 13 -9.52 5.59 8.43
CA ARG A 13 -8.78 6.05 7.26
C ARG A 13 -7.33 6.27 7.67
N LEU A 14 -6.41 6.18 6.71
CA LEU A 14 -5.00 6.49 6.95
C LEU A 14 -4.88 7.98 7.34
N PRO A 15 -4.35 8.32 8.54
CA PRO A 15 -4.21 9.70 8.98
C PRO A 15 -3.39 10.56 8.00
N ASP A 16 -3.84 11.78 7.71
CA ASP A 16 -3.13 12.70 6.81
C ASP A 16 -2.71 12.13 5.44
N ALA A 17 -3.45 11.14 4.92
CA ALA A 17 -3.22 10.53 3.61
C ALA A 17 -3.25 11.52 2.44
N ARG A 18 -3.75 12.75 2.64
CA ARG A 18 -3.66 13.84 1.66
C ARG A 18 -2.21 14.26 1.40
N HIS A 19 -1.35 14.18 2.41
CA HIS A 19 0.08 14.52 2.37
C HIS A 19 0.99 13.30 2.16
N ALA A 20 0.42 12.14 1.84
CA ALA A 20 1.17 10.90 1.69
C ALA A 20 2.32 11.04 0.68
N ILE A 21 3.52 10.63 1.09
CA ILE A 21 4.71 10.65 0.24
C ILE A 21 4.89 9.27 -0.38
N ILE A 22 4.89 9.25 -1.72
CA ILE A 22 5.19 8.06 -2.52
C ILE A 22 6.39 8.41 -3.38
N ASP A 23 7.53 7.83 -3.05
CA ASP A 23 8.76 7.99 -3.83
C ASP A 23 8.62 7.32 -5.19
N GLU A 24 8.87 8.07 -6.26
CA GLU A 24 8.75 7.58 -7.63
C GLU A 24 9.72 6.44 -7.93
N SER A 25 10.95 6.51 -7.40
CA SER A 25 11.96 5.46 -7.56
C SER A 25 11.49 4.15 -6.93
N LYS A 26 10.79 4.19 -5.78
CA LYS A 26 10.20 2.99 -5.18
C LYS A 26 9.09 2.36 -6.02
N VAL A 27 8.33 3.17 -6.75
CA VAL A 27 7.27 2.65 -7.63
C VAL A 27 7.90 2.00 -8.85
N ARG A 28 8.78 2.72 -9.55
CA ARG A 28 9.39 2.26 -10.80
C ARG A 28 10.40 1.14 -10.57
N ASP A 29 11.30 1.32 -9.62
CA ASP A 29 12.52 0.50 -9.46
C ASP A 29 12.32 -0.65 -8.46
N TYR A 30 11.20 -0.67 -7.71
CA TYR A 30 10.86 -1.77 -6.80
C TYR A 30 9.51 -2.44 -7.10
N LEU A 31 8.40 -1.68 -7.14
CA LEU A 31 7.09 -2.30 -7.40
C LEU A 31 6.90 -2.77 -8.84
N LEU A 32 7.52 -2.10 -9.80
CA LEU A 32 7.42 -2.40 -11.23
C LEU A 32 8.68 -3.04 -11.80
N ALA A 33 9.65 -3.39 -10.96
CA ALA A 33 10.89 -4.04 -11.36
C ALA A 33 10.76 -5.58 -11.26
N PRO A 34 10.46 -6.29 -12.36
CA PRO A 34 10.32 -7.75 -12.34
C PRO A 34 11.64 -8.49 -12.05
N HIS A 35 12.78 -7.82 -12.27
CA HIS A 35 14.12 -8.37 -12.00
C HIS A 35 14.60 -8.14 -10.57
N HIS A 36 13.85 -7.41 -9.74
CA HIS A 36 14.24 -7.18 -8.35
C HIS A 36 14.03 -8.47 -7.52
N PRO A 37 15.05 -9.01 -6.84
CA PRO A 37 14.98 -10.32 -6.18
C PRO A 37 13.83 -10.41 -5.16
N ASN A 38 13.55 -9.31 -4.44
CA ASN A 38 12.46 -9.24 -3.45
C ASN A 38 11.13 -8.69 -4.01
N GLY A 39 11.13 -8.20 -5.26
CA GLY A 39 10.03 -7.45 -5.88
C GLY A 39 9.28 -8.20 -6.98
N ALA A 40 9.88 -9.24 -7.57
CA ALA A 40 9.38 -9.92 -8.78
C ALA A 40 7.93 -10.41 -8.70
N ALA A 41 7.48 -10.93 -7.55
CA ALA A 41 6.11 -11.39 -7.36
C ALA A 41 5.09 -10.23 -7.31
N LYS A 42 5.48 -9.10 -6.70
CA LYS A 42 4.67 -7.88 -6.63
C LYS A 42 4.59 -7.24 -8.02
N ALA A 43 5.72 -7.15 -8.72
CA ALA A 43 5.80 -6.63 -10.08
C ALA A 43 4.88 -7.38 -11.04
N ARG A 44 4.91 -8.72 -11.03
CA ARG A 44 4.00 -9.53 -11.85
C ARG A 44 2.52 -9.22 -11.60
N PHE A 45 2.13 -8.94 -10.36
CA PHE A 45 0.76 -8.55 -10.04
C PHE A 45 0.40 -7.17 -10.61
N PHE A 46 1.24 -6.15 -10.41
CA PHE A 46 0.95 -4.79 -10.91
C PHE A 46 1.00 -4.72 -12.44
N LEU A 47 1.91 -5.47 -13.08
CA LEU A 47 1.94 -5.64 -14.53
C LEU A 47 0.62 -6.25 -15.07
N ARG A 48 0.04 -7.22 -14.35
CA ARG A 48 -1.27 -7.80 -14.72
C ARG A 48 -2.44 -6.82 -14.58
N LEU A 49 -2.30 -5.81 -13.71
CA LEU A 49 -3.25 -4.68 -13.63
C LEU A 49 -2.97 -3.61 -14.72
N GLY A 50 -2.01 -3.86 -15.61
CA GLY A 50 -1.67 -2.97 -16.71
C GLY A 50 -0.71 -1.85 -16.35
N PHE A 51 -0.07 -1.89 -15.18
CA PHE A 51 0.96 -0.93 -14.81
C PHE A 51 2.33 -1.39 -15.33
N THR A 52 2.96 -0.55 -16.15
CA THR A 52 4.36 -0.65 -16.61
C THR A 52 5.18 0.51 -16.07
N ALA A 53 6.51 0.47 -16.26
CA ALA A 53 7.41 1.57 -15.90
C ALA A 53 6.97 2.91 -16.52
N ASP A 54 6.45 2.90 -17.75
CA ASP A 54 5.93 4.11 -18.43
C ASP A 54 4.66 4.68 -17.81
N THR A 55 3.95 3.89 -17.00
CA THR A 55 2.71 4.27 -16.30
C THR A 55 2.91 4.33 -14.78
N ALA A 56 4.16 4.45 -14.32
CA ALA A 56 4.49 4.51 -12.91
C ALA A 56 3.81 5.69 -12.19
N ASP A 57 3.59 6.80 -12.90
CA ASP A 57 2.85 7.96 -12.42
C ASP A 57 1.37 7.63 -12.16
N ILE A 58 0.74 6.82 -13.03
CA ILE A 58 -0.63 6.34 -12.86
C ILE A 58 -0.70 5.42 -11.65
N LEU A 59 0.24 4.47 -11.50
CA LEU A 59 0.30 3.60 -10.32
C LEU A 59 0.45 4.43 -9.04
N ARG A 60 1.31 5.46 -9.04
CA ARG A 60 1.50 6.37 -7.91
C ARG A 60 0.20 7.07 -7.53
N ARG A 61 -0.56 7.60 -8.50
CA ARG A 61 -1.86 8.22 -8.27
C ARG A 61 -2.89 7.21 -7.73
N SER A 62 -2.93 6.02 -8.30
CA SER A 62 -3.82 4.95 -7.84
C SER A 62 -3.50 4.51 -6.40
N LEU A 63 -2.22 4.44 -6.02
CA LEU A 63 -1.78 4.17 -4.63
C LEU A 63 -2.15 5.32 -3.68
N ALA A 64 -2.01 6.58 -4.10
CA ALA A 64 -2.42 7.72 -3.28
C ALA A 64 -3.93 7.75 -3.05
N HIS A 65 -4.72 7.47 -4.10
CA HIS A 65 -6.17 7.30 -3.97
C HIS A 65 -6.51 6.14 -3.03
N HIS A 66 -5.87 4.98 -3.22
CA HIS A 66 -6.03 3.81 -2.35
C HIS A 66 -5.75 4.13 -0.89
N ALA A 67 -4.67 4.87 -0.59
CA ALA A 67 -4.31 5.30 0.77
C ALA A 67 -5.40 6.16 1.42
N ARG A 68 -6.03 7.05 0.64
CA ARG A 68 -7.06 7.97 1.11
C ARG A 68 -8.39 7.29 1.37
N HIS A 69 -8.74 6.27 0.59
CA HIS A 69 -10.08 5.68 0.59
C HIS A 69 -10.16 4.26 1.15
N GLY A 70 -9.02 3.57 1.29
CA GLY A 70 -8.96 2.24 1.86
C GLY A 70 -9.11 2.21 3.38
N ALA A 71 -9.42 1.03 3.90
CA ALA A 71 -9.48 0.77 5.34
C ALA A 71 -8.05 0.60 5.88
N ALA A 72 -7.64 1.47 6.79
CA ALA A 72 -6.34 1.45 7.42
C ALA A 72 -6.39 0.73 8.77
N GLU A 73 -5.33 0.01 9.11
CA GLU A 73 -5.11 -0.60 10.43
C GLU A 73 -3.64 -0.39 10.82
N PRO A 74 -3.33 0.07 12.05
CA PRO A 74 -1.96 0.02 12.55
C PRO A 74 -1.55 -1.43 12.78
N THR A 75 -0.34 -1.79 12.35
CA THR A 75 0.15 -3.18 12.39
C THR A 75 1.42 -3.36 13.20
N ASP A 76 2.25 -2.32 13.32
CA ASP A 76 3.47 -2.37 14.12
C ASP A 76 3.77 -1.03 14.78
N PHE A 77 4.19 -1.07 16.04
CA PHE A 77 4.58 0.08 16.83
C PHE A 77 6.03 -0.13 17.27
N SER A 78 6.94 0.62 16.68
CA SER A 78 8.37 0.51 16.93
C SER A 78 8.95 1.85 17.41
N PRO A 79 10.19 1.87 17.96
CA PRO A 79 10.87 3.12 18.29
C PRO A 79 11.07 4.06 17.10
N TYR A 80 11.06 3.52 15.88
CA TYR A 80 11.22 4.25 14.62
C TYR A 80 9.91 4.88 14.13
N GLY A 81 8.78 4.51 14.73
CA GLY A 81 7.44 4.99 14.39
C GLY A 81 6.43 3.86 14.19
N ILE A 82 5.33 4.18 13.52
CA ILE A 82 4.14 3.33 13.42
C ILE A 82 3.93 2.91 11.97
N THR A 83 3.74 1.61 11.75
CA THR A 83 3.38 1.04 10.46
C THR A 83 1.88 0.84 10.37
N PHE A 84 1.30 1.20 9.23
CA PHE A 84 -0.10 1.00 8.89
C PHE A 84 -0.22 0.15 7.62
N GLU A 85 -1.19 -0.74 7.63
CA GLU A 85 -1.68 -1.43 6.45
C GLU A 85 -2.99 -0.81 5.99
N VAL A 86 -3.08 -0.43 4.72
CA VAL A 86 -4.32 0.00 4.08
C VAL A 86 -4.81 -1.10 3.15
N ARG A 87 -6.05 -1.53 3.32
CA ARG A 87 -6.71 -2.55 2.50
C ARG A 87 -7.73 -1.89 1.58
N GLY A 88 -7.76 -2.32 0.33
CA GLY A 88 -8.70 -1.78 -0.65
C GLY A 88 -8.48 -2.34 -2.05
N ILE A 89 -9.28 -1.84 -2.99
CA ILE A 89 -9.16 -2.17 -4.41
C ILE A 89 -8.28 -1.12 -5.09
N LEU A 90 -7.34 -1.59 -5.90
CA LEU A 90 -6.56 -0.78 -6.83
C LEU A 90 -7.14 -0.93 -8.23
N HIS A 91 -7.37 0.19 -8.90
CA HIS A 91 -7.86 0.22 -10.28
C HIS A 91 -6.67 0.26 -11.24
N GLY A 92 -6.58 -0.76 -12.10
CA GLY A 92 -5.63 -0.89 -13.18
C GLY A 92 -5.91 0.05 -14.34
N THR A 93 -4.96 0.14 -15.28
CA THR A 93 -5.01 1.09 -16.40
C THR A 93 -6.03 0.72 -17.48
N ARG A 94 -6.44 -0.55 -17.54
CA ARG A 94 -7.42 -1.07 -18.52
C ARG A 94 -8.67 -1.64 -17.84
N GLY A 95 -9.02 -1.13 -16.67
CA GLY A 95 -10.21 -1.53 -15.92
C GLY A 95 -10.06 -2.79 -15.06
N GLN A 96 -8.86 -3.37 -14.98
CA GLN A 96 -8.60 -4.49 -14.05
C GLN A 96 -8.73 -4.01 -12.61
N LEU A 97 -9.26 -4.86 -11.75
CA LEU A 97 -9.36 -4.60 -10.32
C LEU A 97 -8.45 -5.56 -9.56
N GLY A 98 -7.68 -5.02 -8.63
CA GLY A 98 -6.80 -5.82 -7.77
C GLY A 98 -7.00 -5.47 -6.31
N ALA A 99 -7.38 -6.45 -5.48
CA ALA A 99 -7.36 -6.26 -4.04
C ALA A 99 -5.90 -6.22 -3.57
N ILE A 100 -5.51 -5.14 -2.89
CA ILE A 100 -4.15 -4.96 -2.38
C ILE A 100 -4.15 -4.61 -0.90
N ILE A 101 -2.99 -4.84 -0.29
CA ILE A 101 -2.58 -4.22 0.96
C ILE A 101 -1.41 -3.28 0.62
N SER A 102 -1.52 -2.01 1.00
CA SER A 102 -0.42 -1.05 0.94
C SER A 102 0.08 -0.73 2.35
N VAL A 103 1.40 -0.64 2.51
CA VAL A 103 2.08 -0.46 3.79
C VAL A 103 2.65 0.95 3.84
N TRP A 104 2.37 1.64 4.93
CA TRP A 104 2.73 3.04 5.17
C TRP A 104 3.42 3.16 6.52
N MET A 105 4.45 3.99 6.61
CA MET A 105 5.16 4.25 7.86
C MET A 105 5.08 5.73 8.20
N TYR A 106 4.65 6.00 9.43
CA TYR A 106 4.86 7.27 10.11
C TYR A 106 6.15 7.15 10.87
N ARG A 107 7.13 7.99 10.57
CA ARG A 107 8.35 8.06 11.37
C ARG A 107 8.05 8.72 12.70
N ARG A 108 8.88 8.47 13.71
CA ARG A 108 8.81 9.19 14.99
C ARG A 108 8.77 10.70 14.74
N ASP A 109 7.89 11.39 15.46
CA ASP A 109 7.70 12.85 15.40
C ASP A 109 7.27 13.39 14.03
N GLU A 110 6.79 12.51 13.14
CA GLU A 110 6.28 12.88 11.83
C GLU A 110 4.83 12.44 11.64
N TYR A 111 3.99 13.35 11.14
CA TYR A 111 2.58 13.10 10.85
C TYR A 111 2.32 12.79 9.37
N VAL A 112 3.38 12.50 8.61
CA VAL A 112 3.31 12.30 7.16
C VAL A 112 3.50 10.81 6.83
N PRO A 113 2.49 10.13 6.27
CA PRO A 113 2.62 8.72 5.88
C PRO A 113 3.57 8.58 4.70
N ARG A 114 4.57 7.71 4.83
CA ARG A 114 5.49 7.36 3.74
C ARG A 114 5.21 5.98 3.22
N PHE A 115 5.14 5.86 1.91
CA PHE A 115 4.95 4.57 1.25
C PHE A 115 6.14 3.64 1.48
N VAL A 116 5.85 2.43 1.93
CA VAL A 116 6.83 1.36 2.14
C VAL A 116 6.75 0.36 0.99
N THR A 117 5.60 -0.30 0.81
CA THR A 117 5.38 -1.32 -0.22
C THR A 117 3.88 -1.54 -0.45
N ALA A 118 3.50 -2.22 -1.54
CA ALA A 118 2.16 -2.75 -1.74
C ALA A 118 2.23 -4.16 -2.33
N TYR A 119 1.25 -5.01 -2.00
CA TYR A 119 1.20 -6.38 -2.49
C TYR A 119 -0.26 -6.86 -2.63
N PRO A 120 -0.52 -7.87 -3.49
CA PRO A 120 -1.84 -8.44 -3.62
C PRO A 120 -2.35 -8.98 -2.28
N ARG A 121 -3.59 -8.66 -1.94
CA ARG A 121 -4.27 -9.31 -0.82
C ARG A 121 -4.51 -10.76 -1.23
N GLY A 122 -3.81 -11.68 -0.58
CA GLY A 122 -3.98 -13.11 -0.83
C GLY A 122 -5.46 -13.50 -0.77
N ARG A 123 -5.89 -14.34 -1.70
CA ARG A 123 -7.22 -14.93 -1.69
C ARG A 123 -7.20 -15.98 -0.57
N ARG A 124 -7.80 -15.67 0.59
CA ARG A 124 -8.14 -16.67 1.59
C ARG A 124 -9.18 -17.63 1.02
#